data_AF-A0A2G4GSP8-F1
#
_entry.id   AF-A0A2G4GSP8-F1
#
_cell.length_a   1.000
_cell.length_b   1.000
_cell.length_c   1.000
_cell.angle_alpha   90.00
_cell.angle_beta   90.00
_cell.angle_gamma   90.00
#
_symmetry.space_group_name_H-M   'P 1'
#
loop_
_entity.id
_entity.type
_entity.pdbx_description
1 polymer ?
#
loop_
_entity_poly.entity_id
_entity_poly.type
_entity_poly.pdbx_seq_one_letter_code
_entity_poly.pdbx_strand_id
1 'polypeptide(L)'
;MNGSVTATLTDLNGNGATLSSNPAGNPVYTATINDVAVQTLWNSPFSYAVGQFLSGATAPASFAGVPVPAGVPGDGNAGVVLRFTLSAGDAVSFAYTFNVVPGPGALALLACAGCATNGRRRKS
;
A
#
# COMPACT_ATOMS: atom_id res chain seq x y z
N MET A 1 -10.15 -0.73 1.75
CA MET A 1 -8.68 -0.66 1.87
C MET A 1 -8.28 0.80 1.87
N ASN A 2 -7.33 1.15 2.73
CA ASN A 2 -6.74 2.48 2.78
C ASN A 2 -5.23 2.32 2.84
N GLY A 3 -4.49 3.26 2.27
CA GLY A 3 -3.05 3.23 2.34
C GLY A 3 -2.44 4.52 1.84
N SER A 4 -1.20 4.76 2.25
CA SER A 4 -0.45 5.95 1.88
C SER A 4 1.04 5.63 1.84
N VAL A 5 1.78 6.41 1.06
CA VAL A 5 3.24 6.39 1.03
C VAL A 5 3.78 7.81 0.87
N THR A 6 4.83 8.11 1.61
CA THR A 6 5.71 9.26 1.41
C THR A 6 7.15 8.78 1.60
N ALA A 7 8.09 9.50 1.01
CA ALA A 7 9.50 9.14 1.05
C ALA A 7 10.33 10.39 1.31
N THR A 8 11.35 10.26 2.15
CA THR A 8 12.36 11.29 2.36
C THR A 8 13.64 10.84 1.67
N LEU A 9 14.12 11.67 0.74
CA LEU A 9 15.33 11.46 -0.02
C LEU A 9 16.42 12.41 0.49
N THR A 10 17.64 11.89 0.66
CA THR A 10 18.81 12.66 1.12
C THR A 10 20.01 12.35 0.23
N ASP A 11 20.63 13.40 -0.31
CA ASP A 11 21.94 13.31 -0.95
C ASP A 11 23.05 13.29 0.10
N LEU A 12 23.90 12.26 0.04
CA LEU A 12 25.00 12.09 1.00
C LEU A 12 26.39 12.30 0.36
N ASN A 13 26.47 12.53 -0.94
CA ASN A 13 27.74 12.58 -1.67
C ASN A 13 27.94 13.90 -2.48
N GLY A 14 26.91 14.76 -2.54
CA GLY A 14 26.98 16.07 -3.17
C GLY A 14 26.73 16.09 -4.69
N ASN A 15 26.26 14.99 -5.28
CA ASN A 15 25.93 14.90 -6.71
C ASN A 15 24.43 15.07 -7.00
N GLY A 16 23.61 15.29 -5.97
CA GLY A 16 22.16 15.32 -6.04
C GLY A 16 21.57 13.91 -6.05
N ALA A 17 20.48 13.70 -5.32
CA ALA A 17 19.87 12.38 -5.21
C ALA A 17 18.60 12.26 -6.08
N THR A 18 18.37 11.07 -6.64
CA THR A 18 17.18 10.74 -7.42
C THR A 18 16.58 9.41 -6.94
N LEU A 19 15.29 9.44 -6.66
CA LEU A 19 14.42 8.28 -6.44
C LEU A 19 13.52 8.11 -7.67
N SER A 20 13.49 6.93 -8.28
CA SER A 20 12.63 6.67 -9.44
C SER A 20 12.00 5.28 -9.45
N SER A 21 10.93 5.12 -10.24
CA SER A 21 10.38 3.81 -10.60
C SER A 21 11.42 2.98 -11.34
N ASN A 22 11.41 1.66 -11.15
CA ASN A 22 12.41 0.82 -11.81
C ASN A 22 12.30 0.88 -13.35
N PRO A 23 13.40 0.59 -14.09
CA PRO A 23 13.38 0.60 -15.56
C PRO A 23 12.46 -0.45 -16.19
N ALA A 24 12.08 -1.48 -15.44
CA ALA A 24 11.15 -2.51 -15.88
C ALA A 24 9.67 -2.06 -15.79
N GLY A 25 9.39 -0.77 -15.52
CA GLY A 25 8.05 -0.18 -15.55
C GLY A 25 7.19 -0.49 -14.32
N ASN A 26 7.79 -0.99 -13.23
CA ASN A 26 7.02 -1.32 -12.03
C ASN A 26 6.73 -0.05 -11.21
N PRO A 27 5.56 0.04 -10.56
CA PRO A 27 5.29 1.10 -9.59
C PRO A 27 6.27 1.01 -8.41
N VAL A 28 6.57 2.15 -7.79
CA VAL A 28 7.44 2.19 -6.60
C VAL A 28 6.78 1.52 -5.41
N TYR A 29 5.48 1.67 -5.27
CA TYR A 29 4.71 1.08 -4.18
C TYR A 29 3.62 0.16 -4.72
N THR A 30 3.58 -1.08 -4.22
CA THR A 30 2.51 -2.05 -4.48
C THR A 30 2.00 -2.61 -3.15
N ALA A 31 0.73 -2.39 -2.85
CA ALA A 31 0.03 -3.10 -1.78
C ALA A 31 -0.37 -4.49 -2.27
N THR A 32 -0.13 -5.50 -1.44
CA THR A 32 -0.46 -6.90 -1.72
C THR A 32 -1.32 -7.50 -0.63
N ILE A 33 -2.16 -8.48 -0.99
CA ILE A 33 -2.84 -9.34 -0.03
C ILE A 33 -2.53 -10.78 -0.45
N ASN A 34 -1.90 -11.56 0.43
CA ASN A 34 -1.37 -12.90 0.09
C ASN A 34 -0.56 -12.89 -1.22
N ASP A 35 0.36 -11.91 -1.34
CA ASP A 35 1.22 -11.69 -2.50
C ASP A 35 0.51 -11.31 -3.82
N VAL A 36 -0.82 -11.20 -3.83
CA VAL A 36 -1.59 -10.66 -4.96
C VAL A 36 -1.60 -9.15 -4.88
N ALA A 37 -1.14 -8.48 -5.94
CA ALA A 37 -1.19 -7.01 -6.03
C ALA A 37 -2.64 -6.52 -6.04
N VAL A 38 -2.98 -5.63 -5.11
CA VAL A 38 -4.34 -5.08 -4.97
C VAL A 38 -4.42 -3.58 -5.26
N GLN A 39 -3.33 -2.85 -5.05
CA GLN A 39 -3.27 -1.41 -5.33
C GLN A 39 -1.84 -0.94 -5.51
N THR A 40 -1.63 0.10 -6.32
CA THR A 40 -0.32 0.68 -6.59
C THR A 40 -0.31 2.19 -6.35
N LEU A 41 0.85 2.73 -5.98
CA LEU A 41 1.11 4.17 -5.85
C LEU A 41 2.46 4.48 -6.48
N TRP A 42 2.65 5.73 -6.93
CA TRP A 42 3.83 6.15 -7.70
C TRP A 42 4.11 5.21 -8.87
N ASN A 43 3.10 5.13 -9.75
CA ASN A 43 3.14 4.32 -10.96
C ASN A 43 4.23 4.82 -11.91
N SER A 44 4.79 3.90 -12.70
CA SER A 44 5.77 4.27 -13.70
C SER A 44 5.14 5.10 -14.82
N PRO A 45 5.79 6.17 -15.32
CA PRO A 45 7.07 6.71 -14.84
C PRO A 45 6.89 7.57 -13.57
N PHE A 46 7.69 7.29 -12.53
CA PHE A 46 7.81 8.13 -11.35
C PHE A 46 9.27 8.54 -11.14
N SER A 47 9.50 9.81 -10.79
CA SER A 47 10.82 10.32 -10.43
C SER A 47 10.67 11.47 -9.44
N TYR A 48 11.58 11.52 -8.47
CA TYR A 48 11.72 12.59 -7.49
C TYR A 48 13.21 12.83 -7.26
N ALA A 49 13.63 14.09 -7.27
CA ALA A 49 15.02 14.46 -7.10
C ALA A 49 15.17 15.61 -6.10
N VAL A 50 16.33 15.65 -5.45
CA VAL A 50 16.76 16.73 -4.56
C VAL A 50 18.11 17.27 -5.03
N GLY A 51 18.40 18.52 -4.68
CA GLY A 51 19.68 19.15 -5.01
C GLY A 51 20.85 18.60 -4.19
N GLN A 52 22.03 19.15 -4.44
CA GLN A 52 23.29 18.72 -3.83
C GLN A 52 23.31 18.94 -2.32
N PHE A 53 23.66 17.91 -1.56
CA PHE A 53 23.64 17.89 -0.08
C PHE A 53 22.29 18.29 0.53
N LEU A 54 21.20 18.17 -0.23
CA LEU A 54 19.86 18.48 0.26
C LEU A 54 19.09 17.22 0.64
N SER A 55 18.08 17.44 1.47
CA SER A 55 17.03 16.48 1.77
C SER A 55 15.68 17.04 1.37
N GLY A 56 14.76 16.16 0.98
CA GLY A 56 13.40 16.55 0.65
C GLY A 56 12.43 15.38 0.74
N ALA A 57 11.17 15.69 1.03
CA ALA A 57 10.11 14.70 1.11
C ALA A 57 9.22 14.75 -0.13
N THR A 58 8.83 13.58 -0.62
CA THR A 58 7.83 13.48 -1.68
C THR A 58 6.45 13.89 -1.17
N ALA A 59 5.64 14.45 -2.05
CA ALA A 59 4.22 14.63 -1.77
C ALA A 59 3.58 13.26 -1.44
N PRO A 60 2.81 13.14 -0.34
CA PRO A 60 2.17 11.87 0.00
C PRO A 60 1.23 11.41 -1.11
N ALA A 61 1.40 10.16 -1.53
CA ALA A 61 0.43 9.47 -2.38
C ALA A 61 -0.45 8.58 -1.50
N SER A 62 -1.74 8.49 -1.79
CA SER A 62 -2.67 7.69 -0.98
C SER A 62 -3.86 7.17 -1.77
N PHE A 63 -4.49 6.14 -1.23
CA PHE A 63 -5.79 5.64 -1.65
C PHE A 63 -6.66 5.42 -0.40
N ALA A 64 -7.95 5.70 -0.52
CA ALA A 64 -8.90 5.55 0.57
C ALA A 64 -10.22 4.95 0.07
N GLY A 65 -10.85 4.12 0.89
CA GLY A 65 -12.15 3.52 0.58
C GLY A 65 -12.16 2.53 -0.59
N VAL A 66 -11.00 2.04 -1.04
CA VAL A 66 -10.92 1.13 -2.19
C VAL A 66 -11.40 -0.28 -1.77
N PRO A 67 -12.39 -0.88 -2.44
CA PRO A 67 -12.86 -2.23 -2.10
C PRO A 67 -11.77 -3.27 -2.38
N VAL A 68 -11.72 -4.33 -1.57
CA VAL A 68 -10.85 -5.48 -1.85
C VAL A 68 -11.29 -6.12 -3.17
N PRO A 69 -10.39 -6.36 -4.14
CA PRO A 69 -10.77 -7.00 -5.41
C PRO A 69 -11.44 -8.36 -5.19
N ALA A 70 -12.41 -8.68 -6.04
CA ALA A 70 -13.09 -9.97 -5.98
C ALA A 70 -12.09 -11.13 -6.14
N GLY A 71 -12.26 -12.19 -5.34
CA GLY A 71 -11.37 -13.34 -5.34
C GLY A 71 -10.11 -13.19 -4.48
N VAL A 72 -9.87 -12.01 -3.90
CA VAL A 72 -8.82 -11.80 -2.90
C VAL A 72 -9.41 -11.92 -1.49
N PRO A 73 -8.90 -12.83 -0.65
CA PRO A 73 -9.40 -12.98 0.72
C PRO A 73 -9.12 -11.70 1.53
N GLY A 74 -10.16 -11.07 2.05
CA GLY A 74 -10.06 -9.81 2.81
C GLY A 74 -9.43 -9.94 4.20
N ASP A 75 -9.19 -11.18 4.64
CA ASP A 75 -8.51 -11.60 5.87
C ASP A 75 -7.10 -12.14 5.62
N GLY A 76 -6.58 -12.00 4.39
CA GLY A 76 -5.22 -12.40 4.03
C GLY A 76 -4.12 -11.51 4.63
N ASN A 77 -2.88 -11.96 4.50
CA ASN A 77 -1.71 -11.21 4.93
C ASN A 77 -1.52 -9.95 4.08
N ALA A 78 -1.59 -8.79 4.73
CA ALA A 78 -1.39 -7.49 4.10
C ALA A 78 0.10 -7.20 3.95
N GLY A 79 0.56 -7.01 2.72
CA GLY A 79 1.95 -6.73 2.38
C GLY A 79 2.13 -5.42 1.62
N VAL A 80 3.34 -4.89 1.65
CA VAL A 80 3.77 -3.76 0.83
C VAL A 80 5.10 -4.12 0.19
N VAL A 81 5.16 -4.02 -1.13
CA VAL A 81 6.37 -4.23 -1.92
C VAL A 81 6.85 -2.89 -2.46
N LEU A 82 8.07 -2.51 -2.10
CA LEU A 82 8.73 -1.30 -2.58
C LEU A 82 9.75 -1.65 -3.66
N ARG A 83 9.58 -1.14 -4.89
CA ARG A 83 10.45 -1.41 -6.04
C ARG A 83 10.94 -0.11 -6.67
N PHE A 84 12.13 0.32 -6.31
CA PHE A 84 12.67 1.60 -6.73
C PHE A 84 14.11 1.51 -7.22
N THR A 85 14.53 2.53 -7.94
CA THR A 85 15.93 2.83 -8.23
C THR A 85 16.32 4.08 -7.44
N LEU A 86 17.48 4.01 -6.80
CA LEU A 86 18.06 5.10 -6.05
C LEU A 86 19.42 5.43 -6.67
N SER A 87 19.76 6.72 -6.74
CA SER A 87 21.09 7.18 -7.09
C SER A 87 22.15 6.62 -6.13
N ALA A 88 23.34 6.39 -6.67
CA ALA A 88 24.40 5.68 -5.95
C ALA A 88 24.96 6.53 -4.81
N GLY A 89 25.01 5.96 -3.61
CA GLY A 89 25.56 6.64 -2.43
C GLY A 89 24.58 7.52 -1.67
N ASP A 90 23.30 7.52 -2.05
CA ASP A 90 22.25 8.31 -1.39
C ASP A 90 21.38 7.47 -0.47
N ALA A 91 20.55 8.14 0.33
CA ALA A 91 19.64 7.49 1.27
C ALA A 91 18.18 7.87 1.00
N VAL A 92 17.30 6.88 1.14
CA VAL A 92 15.84 7.07 1.09
C VAL A 92 15.19 6.38 2.29
N SER A 93 14.22 7.06 2.90
CA SER A 93 13.35 6.50 3.93
C SER A 93 11.91 6.53 3.44
N PHE A 94 11.18 5.43 3.62
CA PHE A 94 9.77 5.35 3.26
C PHE A 94 8.91 5.28 4.52
N ALA A 95 7.90 6.15 4.59
CA ALA A 95 6.82 6.04 5.55
C ALA A 95 5.55 5.64 4.80
N TYR A 96 4.96 4.51 5.18
CA TYR A 96 3.76 4.01 4.52
C TYR A 96 2.75 3.44 5.50
N THR A 97 1.50 3.40 5.07
CA THR A 97 0.41 2.70 5.74
C THR A 97 -0.32 1.81 4.74
N PHE A 98 -0.78 0.66 5.20
CA PHE A 98 -1.72 -0.16 4.46
C PHE A 98 -2.65 -0.85 5.45
N ASN A 99 -3.95 -0.60 5.29
CA ASN A 99 -4.99 -1.10 6.16
C ASN A 99 -6.12 -1.73 5.33
N VAL A 100 -6.48 -2.95 5.70
CA VAL A 100 -7.60 -3.70 5.13
C VAL A 100 -8.68 -3.80 6.20
N VAL A 101 -9.84 -3.21 5.93
CA VAL A 101 -11.01 -3.27 6.82
C VAL A 101 -12.02 -4.23 6.18
N PRO A 102 -12.42 -5.31 6.88
CA PRO A 102 -13.48 -6.20 6.41
C PRO A 102 -14.76 -5.43 6.12
N GLY A 103 -15.39 -5.72 4.97
CA GLY A 103 -16.60 -5.01 4.55
C GLY A 103 -17.78 -5.22 5.51
N PRO A 104 -18.70 -4.24 5.65
CA PRO A 104 -19.87 -4.35 6.53
C PRO A 104 -20.73 -5.60 6.25
N GLY A 105 -20.75 -6.07 5.00
CA GLY A 105 -21.51 -7.23 4.58
C GLY A 105 -21.08 -8.55 5.26
N ALA A 106 -19.81 -8.71 5.60
CA ALA A 106 -19.35 -9.92 6.31
C ALA A 106 -19.93 -9.99 7.73
N LEU A 107 -20.00 -8.84 8.42
CA LEU A 107 -20.62 -8.74 9.75
C LEU A 107 -22.14 -8.88 9.66
N ALA A 108 -22.77 -8.30 8.65
CA ALA A 108 -24.20 -8.46 8.41
C ALA A 108 -24.56 -9.93 8.13
N LEU A 109 -23.79 -10.64 7.31
CA LEU A 109 -23.98 -12.07 7.03
C LEU A 109 -23.73 -12.93 8.27
N LEU A 110 -22.70 -12.62 9.06
CA LEU A 110 -22.45 -13.32 10.33
C LEU A 110 -23.59 -13.10 11.33
N ALA A 111 -24.09 -11.87 11.44
CA ALA A 111 -25.25 -11.54 12.27
C ALA A 111 -26.51 -12.28 11.79
N CYS A 112 -26.79 -12.29 10.49
CA CYS A 112 -27.91 -13.03 9.91
C CYS A 112 -27.79 -14.55 10.15
N ALA A 113 -26.59 -15.12 10.02
CA ALA A 113 -26.34 -16.53 10.30
C ALA A 113 -26.52 -16.87 11.80
N GLY A 114 -26.09 -15.98 12.69
CA GLY A 114 -26.31 -16.11 14.14
C GLY A 114 -27.79 -16.04 14.52
N CYS A 115 -28.56 -15.14 13.92
CA CYS A 115 -30.01 -15.04 14.15
C CYS A 115 -30.78 -16.26 13.61
N ALA A 116 -30.41 -16.77 12.44
CA ALA A 116 -31.08 -17.92 11.81
C ALA A 116 -30.87 -19.23 12.59
N THR A 117 -29.72 -19.40 13.25
CA THR A 117 -29.38 -20.60 14.03
C THR A 117 -29.99 -20.58 15.44
N ASN A 118 -30.08 -19.41 16.08
CA ASN A 118 -30.76 -19.26 17.38
C ASN A 118 -32.29 -19.39 17.30
N GLY A 119 -32.89 -19.05 16.14
CA GLY A 119 -34.33 -19.25 15.92
C GLY A 119 -34.76 -20.72 15.81
N ARG A 120 -33.86 -21.61 15.34
CA ARG A 120 -34.14 -23.06 15.24
C ARG A 120 -34.08 -23.79 16.58
N ARG A 121 -33.26 -23.33 17.53
CA ARG A 121 -33.11 -23.99 18.84
C ARG A 121 -34.29 -23.79 19.80
N ARG A 122 -35.23 -22.89 19.49
CA ARG A 122 -36.43 -22.63 20.32
C ARG A 122 -37.67 -23.40 19.86
N LYS A 123 -37.54 -24.34 18.92
CA LYS A 123 -38.60 -25.29 18.54
C LYS A 123 -38.14 -26.72 18.83
N SER A 124 -38.07 -27.08 20.12
CA SER A 124 -38.13 -28.46 20.61
C SER A 124 -38.75 -28.48 21.99
#